data_AF-A0A917M6W6-F1
#
_entry.id   AF-A0A917M6W6-F1
#
_cell.length_a   1.000
_cell.length_b   1.000
_cell.length_c   1.000
_cell.angle_alpha   90.00
_cell.angle_beta   90.00
_cell.angle_gamma   90.00
#
_symmetry.space_group_name_H-M   'P 1'
#
loop_
_entity.id
_entity.type
_entity.pdbx_description
1 polymer ?
#
loop_
_entity_poly.entity_id
_entity_poly.type
_entity_poly.pdbx_seq_one_letter_code
_entity_poly.pdbx_strand_id
1 'polypeptide(L)'
;MQNSYTSFFTIQSNGINEMSYEDPACVALIHIADFRDPVWWAAITKVISKSENENSIVKPTLEQKREIYKRICAHKMLDSMNGIFTSEFDFIEVSINDIDYKKSILDL
;
A
#
# COMPACT_ATOMS: atom_id res chain seq x y z
N MET A 1 -17.93 -3.53 12.27
CA MET A 1 -16.67 -4.08 12.83
C MET A 1 -15.67 -2.94 12.85
N GLN A 2 -15.01 -2.71 13.98
CA GLN A 2 -13.94 -1.72 14.04
C GLN A 2 -12.76 -2.28 13.25
N ASN A 3 -12.39 -1.62 12.17
CA ASN A 3 -11.36 -2.09 11.25
C ASN A 3 -9.99 -2.14 11.96
N SER A 4 -9.62 -3.30 12.49
CA SER A 4 -8.44 -3.54 13.34
C SER A 4 -7.11 -3.16 12.69
N TYR A 5 -7.05 -3.09 11.36
CA TYR A 5 -5.86 -2.68 10.61
C TYR A 5 -5.54 -1.18 10.74
N THR A 6 -6.53 -0.33 11.06
CA THR A 6 -6.36 1.13 11.10
C THR A 6 -5.39 1.61 12.17
N SER A 7 -5.08 0.77 13.16
CA SER A 7 -4.03 1.01 14.15
C SER A 7 -2.62 0.70 13.65
N PHE A 8 -2.48 0.06 12.48
CA PHE A 8 -1.20 -0.44 11.96
C PHE A 8 -0.79 0.24 10.65
N PHE A 9 -1.74 0.58 9.79
CA PHE A 9 -1.44 1.37 8.61
C PHE A 9 -2.63 2.25 8.21
N THR A 10 -2.32 3.31 7.47
CA THR A 10 -3.32 4.17 6.85
C THR A 10 -3.04 4.30 5.36
N ILE A 11 -4.10 4.58 4.60
CA ILE A 11 -4.02 4.86 3.17
C ILE A 11 -4.74 6.15 2.90
N GLN A 12 -4.06 7.08 2.25
CA GLN A 12 -4.60 8.38 1.86
C GLN A 12 -4.48 8.54 0.36
N SER A 13 -5.40 9.28 -0.25
CA SER A 13 -5.33 9.63 -1.66
C SER A 13 -5.62 11.10 -1.83
N ASN A 14 -4.95 11.74 -2.79
CA ASN A 14 -5.26 13.11 -3.20
C ASN A 14 -6.47 13.17 -4.16
N GLY A 15 -7.04 12.02 -4.55
CA GLY A 15 -8.19 11.91 -5.44
C GLY A 15 -7.89 12.15 -6.93
N ILE A 16 -6.63 12.34 -7.31
CA ILE A 16 -6.23 12.62 -8.69
C ILE A 16 -5.46 11.43 -9.27
N ASN A 17 -4.23 11.23 -8.82
CA ASN A 17 -3.33 10.19 -9.34
C ASN A 17 -2.26 9.78 -8.32
N GLU A 18 -2.36 10.23 -7.06
CA GLU A 18 -1.44 9.82 -6.01
C GLU A 18 -2.17 9.25 -4.80
N MET A 19 -1.49 8.30 -4.19
CA MET A 19 -1.85 7.64 -2.96
C MET A 19 -0.61 7.54 -2.09
N SER A 20 -0.80 7.61 -0.78
CA SER A 20 0.20 7.19 0.19
C SER A 20 -0.29 6.00 0.98
N TYR A 21 0.60 5.04 1.18
CA TYR A 21 0.51 4.04 2.22
C TYR A 21 1.43 4.47 3.35
N GLU A 22 0.98 4.35 4.59
CA GLU A 22 1.75 4.76 5.75
C GLU A 22 1.59 3.77 6.90
N ASP A 23 2.71 3.33 7.47
CA ASP A 23 2.78 2.53 8.70
C ASP A 23 3.79 3.16 9.69
N PRO A 24 4.08 2.56 10.85
CA PRO A 24 5.02 3.12 11.82
C PRO A 24 6.44 3.30 11.27
N ALA A 25 6.94 2.43 10.39
CA ALA A 25 8.32 2.50 9.91
C ALA A 25 8.48 3.24 8.58
N CYS A 26 7.44 3.42 7.76
CA CYS A 26 7.58 4.02 6.45
C CYS A 26 6.34 4.73 5.90
N VAL A 27 6.59 5.52 4.85
CA VAL A 27 5.59 6.05 3.92
C VAL A 27 5.97 5.58 2.51
N ALA A 28 5.07 4.90 1.82
CA ALA A 28 5.18 4.61 0.40
C ALA A 28 4.28 5.56 -0.39
N LEU A 29 4.82 6.16 -1.44
CA LEU A 29 4.09 6.96 -2.42
C LEU A 29 3.79 6.09 -3.63
N ILE A 30 2.54 6.13 -4.07
CA ILE A 30 2.01 5.28 -5.13
C ILE A 30 1.32 6.18 -6.14
N HIS A 31 1.69 6.02 -7.41
CA HIS A 31 0.97 6.61 -8.52
C HIS A 31 -0.12 5.65 -8.98
N ILE A 32 -1.32 6.18 -9.19
CA ILE A 32 -2.47 5.46 -9.73
C ILE A 32 -2.85 6.09 -11.07
N ALA A 33 -2.95 5.27 -12.11
CA ALA A 33 -3.25 5.76 -13.46
C ALA A 33 -4.67 6.34 -13.59
N ASP A 34 -5.68 5.63 -13.05
CA ASP A 34 -7.07 6.09 -13.01
C ASP A 34 -7.78 5.52 -11.76
N PHE A 35 -8.25 6.39 -10.87
CA PHE A 35 -8.97 6.01 -9.65
C PHE A 35 -10.42 5.60 -9.90
N ARG A 36 -10.98 5.91 -11.07
CA ARG A 36 -12.38 5.61 -11.41
C ARG A 36 -12.57 4.16 -11.83
N ASP A 37 -11.48 3.49 -12.20
CA ASP A 37 -11.53 2.09 -12.61
C ASP A 37 -11.74 1.18 -11.40
N PRO A 38 -12.53 0.10 -11.55
CA PRO A 38 -12.71 -0.89 -10.49
C PRO A 38 -11.45 -1.69 -10.21
N VAL A 39 -10.45 -1.60 -11.10
CA VAL A 39 -9.13 -2.20 -10.96
C VAL A 39 -8.10 -1.10 -11.22
N TRP A 40 -7.23 -0.81 -10.25
CA TRP A 40 -6.25 0.26 -10.41
C TRP A 40 -4.95 -0.27 -10.96
N TRP A 41 -4.37 0.50 -11.87
CA TRP A 41 -2.99 0.32 -12.26
C TRP A 41 -2.10 1.18 -11.36
N ALA A 42 -1.29 0.52 -10.54
CA ALA A 42 -0.52 1.15 -9.47
C ALA A 42 0.98 0.94 -9.64
N ALA A 43 1.75 2.00 -9.33
CA ALA A 43 3.20 1.96 -9.30
C ALA A 43 3.72 2.66 -8.05
N ILE A 44 4.48 1.95 -7.21
CA ILE A 44 5.23 2.55 -6.10
C ILE A 44 6.34 3.43 -6.69
N THR A 45 6.25 4.73 -6.45
CA THR A 45 7.23 5.71 -6.93
C THR A 45 8.38 5.88 -5.96
N LYS A 46 8.10 5.81 -4.66
CA LYS A 46 9.08 6.08 -3.60
C LYS A 46 8.67 5.46 -2.28
N VAL A 47 9.63 4.98 -1.50
CA VAL A 47 9.43 4.61 -0.09
C VAL A 47 10.38 5.42 0.78
N ILE A 48 9.85 6.00 1.86
CA ILE A 48 10.56 6.84 2.82
C ILE A 48 10.51 6.11 4.16
N SER A 49 11.67 5.83 4.74
CA SER A 49 11.75 5.32 6.13
C SER A 49 11.49 6.45 7.11
N LYS A 50 10.83 6.13 8.22
CA LYS A 50 10.58 7.02 9.36
C LYS A 50 11.55 6.72 10.50
N SER A 51 12.84 6.61 10.20
CA SER A 51 13.84 6.36 11.24
C SER A 51 13.91 7.55 12.19
N GLU A 52 14.21 7.31 13.48
CA GLU A 52 14.23 8.34 14.52
C GLU A 52 15.16 9.52 14.23
N ASN A 53 16.17 9.32 13.37
CA ASN A 53 17.23 10.30 13.13
C ASN A 53 17.16 10.98 11.75
N GLU A 54 16.52 10.39 10.73
CA GLU A 54 16.29 11.07 9.44
C GLU A 54 15.28 10.30 8.56
N ASN A 55 14.41 11.03 7.87
CA ASN A 55 13.56 10.45 6.82
C ASN A 55 14.40 10.20 5.57
N SER A 56 14.72 8.93 5.28
CA SER A 56 15.57 8.57 4.14
C SER A 56 14.81 7.77 3.08
N ILE A 57 15.16 7.99 1.81
CA ILE A 57 14.62 7.21 0.69
C ILE A 57 15.22 5.80 0.78
N VAL A 58 14.36 4.79 0.89
CA VAL A 58 14.79 3.39 0.94
C VAL A 58 14.33 2.66 -0.32
N LYS A 59 15.15 1.70 -0.76
CA LYS A 59 14.79 0.81 -1.85
C LYS A 59 14.16 -0.45 -1.26
N PRO A 60 12.82 -0.63 -1.33
CA PRO A 60 12.17 -1.80 -0.78
C PRO A 60 12.54 -3.06 -1.55
N THR A 61 12.59 -4.20 -0.86
CA THR A 61 12.70 -5.52 -1.50
C THR A 61 11.43 -5.86 -2.29
N LEU A 62 11.48 -6.88 -3.16
CA LEU A 62 10.28 -7.32 -3.88
C LEU A 62 9.18 -7.80 -2.92
N GLU A 63 9.55 -8.46 -1.82
CA GLU A 63 8.61 -8.90 -0.79
C GLU A 63 7.89 -7.71 -0.13
N GLN A 64 8.66 -6.69 0.27
CA GLN A 64 8.12 -5.46 0.86
C GLN A 64 7.19 -4.72 -0.09
N LYS A 65 7.57 -4.59 -1.37
CA LYS A 65 6.69 -3.99 -2.39
C LYS A 65 5.40 -4.77 -2.58
N ARG A 66 5.50 -6.10 -2.66
CA ARG A 66 4.35 -6.98 -2.82
C ARG A 66 3.38 -6.84 -1.65
N GLU A 67 3.91 -6.75 -0.44
CA GLU A 67 3.09 -6.58 0.76
C GLU A 67 2.44 -5.19 0.82
N ILE A 68 3.13 -4.12 0.41
CA ILE A 68 2.50 -2.80 0.24
C ILE A 68 1.29 -2.91 -0.70
N TYR A 69 1.45 -3.48 -1.89
CA TYR A 69 0.33 -3.61 -2.84
C TYR A 69 -0.81 -4.46 -2.30
N LYS A 70 -0.51 -5.57 -1.60
CA LYS A 70 -1.53 -6.39 -0.95
C LYS A 70 -2.34 -5.60 0.07
N ARG A 71 -1.69 -4.83 0.95
CA ARG A 71 -2.37 -4.01 1.96
C ARG A 71 -3.22 -2.92 1.33
N ILE A 72 -2.75 -2.31 0.24
CA ILE A 72 -3.53 -1.34 -0.54
C ILE A 72 -4.75 -2.01 -1.17
N CYS A 73 -4.57 -3.14 -1.85
CA CYS A 73 -5.66 -3.89 -2.47
C CYS A 73 -6.72 -4.26 -1.43
N ALA A 74 -6.29 -4.89 -0.33
CA ALA A 74 -7.17 -5.32 0.74
C ALA A 74 -7.96 -4.18 1.38
N HIS A 75 -7.33 -3.02 1.61
CA HIS A 75 -8.04 -1.85 2.07
C HIS A 75 -9.08 -1.39 1.06
N LYS A 76 -8.77 -1.42 -0.23
CA LYS A 76 -9.63 -0.86 -1.27
C LYS A 76 -10.74 -1.78 -1.73
N MET A 77 -10.59 -3.09 -1.52
CA MET A 77 -11.72 -4.01 -1.62
C MET A 77 -12.85 -3.65 -0.64
N LEU A 78 -12.56 -2.98 0.48
CA LEU A 78 -13.60 -2.45 1.38
C LEU A 78 -14.42 -1.31 0.72
N ASP A 79 -13.82 -0.60 -0.23
CA ASP A 79 -14.43 0.48 -1.02
C ASP A 79 -15.00 -0.04 -2.36
N SER A 80 -15.32 -1.34 -2.48
CA SER A 80 -15.85 -2.00 -3.70
C SER A 80 -14.88 -2.07 -4.88
N MET A 81 -13.57 -2.02 -4.61
CA MET A 81 -12.55 -2.28 -5.62
C MET A 81 -12.37 -3.79 -5.86
N ASN A 82 -11.98 -4.19 -7.07
CA ASN A 82 -11.76 -5.60 -7.44
C ASN A 82 -10.31 -6.06 -7.32
N GLY A 83 -9.32 -5.14 -7.33
CA GLY A 83 -7.91 -5.50 -7.23
C GLY A 83 -6.97 -4.47 -7.84
N ILE A 84 -5.67 -4.75 -7.79
CA ILE A 84 -4.63 -3.84 -8.28
C ILE A 84 -3.77 -4.56 -9.33
N PHE A 85 -3.61 -3.96 -10.50
CA PHE A 85 -2.56 -4.36 -11.44
C PHE A 85 -1.26 -3.60 -11.16
N THR A 86 -0.14 -4.29 -11.31
CA THR A 86 1.20 -3.71 -11.20
C THR A 86 2.09 -4.29 -12.29
N SER A 87 3.11 -3.55 -12.72
CA SER A 87 4.07 -4.07 -13.71
C SER A 87 5.00 -5.15 -13.14
N GLU A 88 5.12 -5.26 -11.81
CA GLU A 88 6.07 -6.18 -11.16
C GLU A 88 5.43 -7.50 -10.73
N PHE A 89 4.11 -7.52 -10.48
CA PHE A 89 3.39 -8.66 -9.91
C PHE A 89 2.07 -8.98 -10.62
N ASP A 90 1.82 -8.39 -11.78
CA ASP A 90 0.56 -8.47 -12.52
C ASP A 90 -0.63 -8.12 -11.62
N PHE A 91 -1.68 -8.94 -11.63
CA PHE A 91 -2.91 -8.74 -10.87
C PHE A 91 -2.76 -9.21 -9.42
N ILE A 92 -3.12 -8.34 -8.49
CA ILE A 92 -3.20 -8.62 -7.05
C ILE A 92 -4.64 -8.45 -6.61
N GLU A 93 -5.21 -9.53 -6.07
CA GLU A 93 -6.53 -9.57 -5.43
C GLU A 93 -6.36 -10.25 -4.08
N VAL A 94 -6.65 -9.52 -3.00
CA VAL A 94 -6.49 -10.03 -1.63
C VAL A 94 -7.44 -9.32 -0.67
N SER A 95 -8.13 -10.08 0.16
CA SER A 95 -9.04 -9.54 1.16
C SER A 95 -8.30 -9.04 2.40
N ILE A 96 -8.90 -8.11 3.15
CA ILE A 96 -8.38 -7.62 4.43
C ILE A 96 -8.17 -8.73 5.48
N ASN A 97 -8.88 -9.85 5.34
CA ASN A 97 -8.74 -10.99 6.24
C ASN A 97 -7.52 -11.88 5.93
N ASP A 98 -6.90 -11.70 4.75
CA ASP A 98 -5.82 -12.55 4.23
C ASP A 98 -4.45 -11.86 4.25
N ILE A 99 -4.34 -10.69 4.89
CA ILE A 99 -3.09 -9.94 5.02
C ILE A 99 -2.56 -9.96 6.46
N ASP A 100 -1.23 -9.99 6.62
CA ASP A 100 -0.60 -9.72 7.91
C ASP A 100 -0.27 -8.24 8.00
N TYR A 101 -1.18 -7.46 8.57
CA TYR A 101 -0.99 -6.02 8.77
C TYR A 101 -0.22 -5.67 10.06
N LYS A 102 0.16 -6.65 10.89
CA LYS A 102 0.77 -6.35 12.20
C LYS A 102 2.26 -6.04 12.11
N LYS A 103 2.94 -6.57 11.10
CA LYS A 103 4.35 -6.30 10.84
C LYS A 103 4.51 -4.99 10.07
N SER A 104 5.51 -4.20 10.42
CA SER A 104 5.86 -3.05 9.59
C SER A 104 6.53 -3.50 8.31
N ILE A 105 6.33 -2.76 7.22
CA ILE A 105 6.86 -3.10 5.90
C ILE A 105 8.38 -3.24 5.91
N LEU A 106 9.10 -2.38 6.65
CA LEU A 106 10.56 -2.43 6.66
C LEU A 106 11.14 -3.56 7.52
N ASP A 107 10.29 -4.28 8.28
CA ASP A 107 10.68 -5.44 9.10
C ASP A 107 10.35 -6.79 8.42
N LEU A 108 9.85 -6.76 7.19
CA LEU A 108 9.66 -7.93 6.32
C LEU A 108 10.96 -8.23 5.57
#